data_AF-A0A1B8FJY3-F1
#
_entry.id   AF-A0A1B8FJY3-F1
#
_cell.length_a   1.000
_cell.length_b   1.000
_cell.length_c   1.000
_cell.angle_alpha   90.00
_cell.angle_beta   90.00
_cell.angle_gamma   90.00
#
_symmetry.space_group_name_H-M   'P 1'
#
loop_
_entity.id
_entity.type
_entity.pdbx_description
1 polymer ?
#
loop_
_entity_poly.entity_id
_entity_poly.type
_entity_poly.pdbx_seq_one_letter_code
_entity_poly.pdbx_strand_id
1 'polypeptide(L)'
;MAIRLAQSIGIHVGVGRESQAKREERRRTWCVCILLDRVHAMTFGRPSMLHSQHHTTLPQMIDDEYFAVDVDEADRQQPLGVPCKSAYFASIVTLSDITAEILR
;
A
#
# COMPACT_ATOMS: atom_id res chain seq x y z
N MET A 1 5.84 15.87 0.97
CA MET A 1 7.13 15.49 1.61
C MET A 1 7.25 14.00 1.89
N ALA A 2 6.23 13.34 2.46
CA ALA A 2 6.26 11.89 2.74
C ALA A 2 6.63 11.00 1.54
N ILE A 3 6.09 11.28 0.34
CA ILE A 3 6.43 10.54 -0.89
C ILE A 3 7.93 10.56 -1.20
N ARG A 4 8.56 11.74 -1.18
CA ARG A 4 10.00 11.88 -1.48
C ARG A 4 10.86 11.17 -0.44
N LEU A 5 10.47 11.23 0.83
CA LEU A 5 11.14 10.50 1.90
C LEU A 5 11.03 8.99 1.68
N ALA A 6 9.81 8.48 1.47
CA ALA A 6 9.57 7.05 1.18
C ALA A 6 10.34 6.57 -0.06
N GLN A 7 10.48 7.42 -1.10
CA GLN A 7 11.31 7.13 -2.26
C GLN A 7 12.80 7.08 -1.91
N SER A 8 13.30 8.01 -1.10
CA SER A 8 14.72 8.09 -0.72
C SER A 8 15.21 6.87 0.07
N ILE A 9 14.33 6.21 0.83
CA ILE A 9 14.63 4.99 1.57
C ILE A 9 14.15 3.71 0.86
N GLY A 10 13.69 3.82 -0.40
CA GLY A 10 13.38 2.65 -1.22
C GLY A 10 12.08 1.91 -0.87
N ILE A 11 11.14 2.52 -0.14
CA ILE A 11 9.86 1.87 0.23
C ILE A 11 9.03 1.46 -0.99
N HIS A 12 9.07 2.27 -2.05
CA HIS A 12 8.33 2.07 -3.29
C HIS A 12 8.86 0.92 -4.17
N VAL A 13 10.04 0.37 -3.87
CA VAL A 13 10.67 -0.68 -4.69
C VAL A 13 10.56 -2.03 -3.99
N GLY A 14 10.38 -3.08 -4.80
CA GLY A 14 10.58 -4.44 -4.35
C GLY A 14 12.05 -4.64 -3.97
N VAL A 15 12.27 -5.15 -2.76
CA VAL A 15 13.59 -5.57 -2.29
C VAL A 15 13.64 -7.09 -2.43
N GLY A 16 14.84 -7.68 -2.44
CA GLY A 16 15.06 -9.11 -2.66
C GLY A 16 14.43 -10.03 -1.59
N ARG A 17 15.26 -10.83 -0.92
CA ARG A 17 14.76 -11.87 0.00
C ARG A 17 14.30 -11.25 1.32
N GLU A 18 13.00 -11.32 1.61
CA GLU A 18 12.38 -10.73 2.81
C GLU A 18 11.15 -11.51 3.27
N SER A 19 10.84 -11.42 4.56
CA SER A 19 9.62 -12.01 5.10
C SER A 19 8.36 -11.32 4.59
N GLN A 20 7.25 -12.06 4.60
CA GLN A 20 5.94 -11.54 4.23
C GLN A 20 5.59 -10.29 5.04
N ALA A 21 5.80 -10.32 6.35
CA ALA A 21 5.52 -9.20 7.24
C ALA A 21 6.25 -7.91 6.80
N LYS A 22 7.55 -7.99 6.51
CA LYS A 22 8.36 -6.83 6.11
C LYS A 22 7.97 -6.28 4.74
N ARG A 23 7.69 -7.17 3.80
CA ARG A 23 7.23 -6.80 2.45
C ARG A 23 5.88 -6.09 2.51
N GLU A 24 4.94 -6.60 3.30
CA GLU A 24 3.62 -6.00 3.46
C GLU A 24 3.65 -4.70 4.28
N GLU A 25 4.51 -4.59 5.29
CA GLU A 25 4.75 -3.34 6.02
C GLU A 25 5.15 -2.20 5.06
N ARG A 26 6.13 -2.44 4.19
CA ARG A 26 6.56 -1.43 3.19
C ARG A 26 5.48 -1.15 2.17
N ARG A 27 4.83 -2.18 1.63
CA ARG A 27 3.75 -2.03 0.64
C ARG A 27 2.61 -1.17 1.19
N ARG A 28 2.17 -1.45 2.41
CA ARG A 28 1.10 -0.70 3.09
C ARG A 28 1.54 0.73 3.38
N THR A 29 2.78 0.94 3.84
CA THR A 29 3.34 2.28 4.07
C THR A 29 3.37 3.10 2.78
N TRP A 30 3.78 2.49 1.66
CA TRP A 30 3.76 3.15 0.35
C TRP A 30 2.35 3.54 -0.07
N CYS A 31 1.40 2.61 0.05
CA CYS A 31 0.00 2.84 -0.28
C CYS A 31 -0.60 4.00 0.55
N VAL A 32 -0.29 4.07 1.86
CA VAL A 32 -0.72 5.19 2.72
C VAL A 32 -0.12 6.52 2.24
N CYS A 33 1.16 6.55 1.87
CA CYS A 33 1.79 7.77 1.36
C CYS A 33 1.08 8.29 0.11
N ILE A 34 0.73 7.40 -0.81
CA ILE A 34 -0.01 7.74 -2.04
C ILE A 34 -1.43 8.20 -1.72
N LEU A 35 -2.15 7.43 -0.90
CA LEU A 35 -3.51 7.75 -0.49
C LEU A 35 -3.60 9.14 0.13
N LEU A 36 -2.70 9.46 1.06
CA LEU A 36 -2.67 10.77 1.71
C LEU A 36 -2.31 11.89 0.74
N ASP A 37 -1.39 11.68 -0.20
CA ASP A 37 -1.08 12.70 -1.19
C ASP A 37 -2.28 13.01 -2.09
N ARG A 38 -2.97 11.96 -2.55
CA ARG A 38 -4.21 12.09 -3.34
C ARG A 38 -5.32 12.77 -2.57
N VAL A 39 -5.56 12.38 -1.31
CA VAL A 39 -6.56 13.05 -0.45
C VAL A 39 -6.22 14.53 -0.31
N HIS A 40 -4.97 14.89 -0.06
CA HIS A 40 -4.59 16.30 0.01
C HIS A 40 -4.72 17.03 -1.34
N ALA A 41 -4.41 16.35 -2.46
CA ALA A 41 -4.60 16.89 -3.80
C ALA A 41 -6.07 17.24 -4.04
N MET A 42 -6.98 16.31 -3.73
CA MET A 42 -8.42 16.50 -3.82
C MET A 42 -8.93 17.61 -2.92
N THR A 43 -8.52 17.63 -1.65
CA THR A 43 -9.01 18.58 -0.65
C THR A 43 -8.57 20.01 -0.94
N PHE A 44 -7.35 20.20 -1.47
CA PHE A 44 -6.76 21.54 -1.64
C PHE A 44 -6.62 21.98 -3.10
N GLY A 45 -7.15 21.22 -4.07
CA GLY A 45 -7.11 21.57 -5.49
C GLY A 45 -5.70 21.64 -6.08
N ARG A 46 -4.73 20.94 -5.48
CA ARG A 46 -3.35 20.89 -5.98
C ARG A 46 -3.13 19.61 -6.80
N PRO A 47 -2.25 19.62 -7.81
CA PRO A 47 -1.91 18.39 -8.52
C PRO A 47 -1.24 17.38 -7.57
N SER A 48 -1.58 16.10 -7.75
CA SER A 48 -0.92 14.97 -7.07
C SER A 48 0.57 14.95 -7.42
N MET A 49 1.44 14.64 -6.45
CA MET A 49 2.88 14.53 -6.66
C MET A 49 3.25 13.34 -7.56
N LEU A 50 2.38 12.32 -7.60
CA LEU A 50 2.56 11.12 -8.41
C LEU A 50 1.58 11.11 -9.57
N HIS A 51 2.08 10.77 -10.76
CA HIS A 51 1.24 10.50 -11.93
C HIS A 51 0.37 9.26 -11.68
N SER A 52 -0.87 9.29 -12.14
CA SER A 52 -1.84 8.19 -11.93
C SER A 52 -1.53 6.90 -12.70
N GLN A 53 -0.43 6.84 -13.45
CA GLN A 53 0.10 5.59 -14.02
C GLN A 53 0.94 4.78 -13.02
N HIS A 54 1.18 5.30 -11.82
CA HIS A 54 1.80 4.51 -10.76
C HIS A 54 0.82 3.46 -10.24
N HIS A 55 0.88 2.26 -10.83
CA HIS A 55 0.18 1.09 -10.32
C HIS A 55 0.78 0.69 -8.96
N THR A 56 0.08 1.05 -7.90
CA THR A 56 0.40 0.55 -6.56
C THR A 56 0.07 -0.93 -6.49
N THR A 57 1.04 -1.76 -6.09
CA THR A 57 0.72 -3.14 -5.74
C THR A 57 -0.21 -3.13 -4.54
N LEU A 58 -1.42 -3.67 -4.71
CA LEU A 58 -2.41 -3.69 -3.65
C LEU A 58 -1.89 -4.52 -2.45
N PRO A 59 -2.14 -4.05 -1.21
CA PRO A 59 -1.85 -4.82 -0.01
C PRO A 59 -2.54 -6.19 -0.04
N GLN A 60 -1.90 -7.21 0.53
CA GLN A 60 -2.56 -8.50 0.72
C GLN A 60 -3.72 -8.35 1.73
N MET A 61 -4.85 -8.98 1.42
CA MET A 61 -6.00 -9.12 2.31
C MET A 61 -5.73 -10.21 3.36
N ILE A 62 -4.85 -9.89 4.31
CA ILE A 62 -4.46 -10.73 5.43
C ILE A 62 -4.19 -9.83 6.63
N ASP A 63 -4.53 -10.30 7.83
CA ASP A 63 -4.26 -9.55 9.06
C ASP A 63 -2.84 -9.81 9.57
N ASP A 64 -2.29 -8.84 10.29
CA ASP A 64 -0.88 -8.82 10.68
C ASP A 64 -0.46 -10.02 11.53
N GLU A 65 -1.41 -10.52 12.34
CA GLU A 65 -1.28 -11.71 13.18
C GLU A 65 -1.02 -13.00 12.40
N TYR A 66 -1.35 -13.02 11.10
CA TYR A 66 -1.17 -14.17 10.23
C TYR A 66 0.04 -14.07 9.31
N PHE A 67 0.85 -13.01 9.37
CA PHE A 67 2.03 -12.91 8.52
C PHE A 67 3.11 -13.94 8.88
N ALA A 68 3.79 -14.44 7.85
CA ALA A 68 5.11 -15.04 8.01
C ALA A 68 6.13 -13.95 8.40
N VAL A 69 6.76 -14.12 9.57
CA VAL A 69 7.68 -13.12 10.14
C VAL A 69 9.12 -13.41 9.73
N ASP A 70 9.46 -14.68 9.56
CA ASP A 70 10.78 -15.12 9.12
C ASP A 70 10.89 -15.15 7.59
N VAL A 71 12.10 -14.94 7.09
CA VAL A 71 12.39 -14.86 5.65
C VAL A 71 12.25 -16.23 4.96
N ASP A 72 12.37 -17.31 5.74
CA ASP A 72 12.37 -18.70 5.25
C ASP A 72 11.01 -19.37 5.38
N GLU A 73 10.08 -18.71 6.07
CA GLU A 73 8.70 -19.16 6.15
C GLU A 73 7.98 -18.88 4.83
N ALA A 74 7.16 -19.84 4.41
CA ALA A 74 6.26 -19.63 3.29
C ALA A 74 5.21 -18.57 3.63
N ASP A 75 4.87 -17.74 2.65
CA ASP A 75 3.79 -16.77 2.75
C ASP A 75 2.49 -17.46 3.22
N ARG A 76 1.86 -16.84 4.22
CA ARG A 76 0.59 -17.30 4.78
C ARG A 76 -0.58 -16.56 4.15
N GLN A 77 -1.79 -17.06 4.38
CA GLN A 77 -3.03 -16.48 3.89
C GLN A 77 -4.00 -16.23 5.06
N GLN A 78 -4.95 -15.33 4.84
CA GLN A 78 -6.03 -15.10 5.79
C GLN A 78 -6.80 -16.42 6.02
N PRO A 79 -7.09 -16.80 7.27
CA PRO A 79 -7.85 -18.01 7.56
C PRO A 79 -9.25 -17.96 6.95
N LEU A 80 -9.73 -19.12 6.47
CA LEU A 80 -11.07 -19.23 5.91
C LEU A 80 -12.12 -18.91 6.98
N GLY A 81 -13.11 -18.10 6.62
CA GLY A 81 -14.21 -17.71 7.51
C GLY A 81 -13.85 -16.61 8.52
N VAL A 82 -12.62 -16.09 8.51
CA VAL A 82 -12.20 -14.95 9.33
C VAL A 82 -12.17 -13.69 8.46
N PRO A 83 -13.06 -12.70 8.71
CA PRO A 83 -13.02 -11.44 8.00
C PRO A 83 -11.67 -10.74 8.16
N CYS A 84 -11.12 -10.20 7.07
CA CYS A 84 -9.87 -9.45 7.12
C CYS A 84 -10.11 -8.02 7.60
N LYS A 85 -9.47 -7.65 8.71
CA LYS A 85 -9.50 -6.30 9.29
C LYS A 85 -8.93 -5.27 8.31
N SER A 86 -7.93 -5.66 7.52
CA SER A 86 -7.33 -4.78 6.51
C SER A 86 -8.11 -4.67 5.19
N ALA A 87 -9.29 -5.30 5.07
CA ALA A 87 -10.13 -5.23 3.87
C ALA A 87 -10.54 -3.79 3.50
N TYR A 88 -10.84 -2.96 4.51
CA TYR A 88 -11.13 -1.54 4.29
C TYR A 88 -9.93 -0.82 3.65
N PHE A 89 -8.72 -1.13 4.13
CA PHE A 89 -7.51 -0.51 3.62
C PHE A 89 -7.26 -0.85 2.15
N ALA A 90 -7.40 -2.13 1.77
CA ALA A 90 -7.30 -2.53 0.37
C ALA A 90 -8.34 -1.79 -0.50
N SER A 91 -9.58 -1.69 -0.02
CA SER A 91 -10.68 -1.04 -0.74
C SER A 91 -10.46 0.46 -0.95
N ILE A 92 -9.99 1.18 0.07
CA ILE A 92 -9.73 2.62 -0.05
C ILE A 92 -8.53 2.93 -0.95
N VAL A 93 -7.51 2.06 -0.98
CA VAL A 93 -6.39 2.19 -1.91
C VAL A 93 -6.90 2.06 -3.35
N THR A 94 -7.70 1.03 -3.65
CA THR A 94 -8.33 0.85 -4.97
C THR A 94 -9.19 2.05 -5.37
N LEU A 95 -10.03 2.54 -4.45
CA LEU A 95 -10.84 3.73 -4.71
C LEU A 95 -9.96 4.95 -5.02
N SER A 96 -8.85 5.11 -4.29
CA SER A 96 -7.93 6.24 -4.52
C SER A 96 -7.30 6.20 -5.92
N ASP A 97 -6.99 5.00 -6.44
CA ASP A 97 -6.47 4.84 -7.81
C ASP A 97 -7.51 5.31 -8.83
N ILE A 98 -8.77 4.90 -8.67
CA ILE A 98 -9.88 5.31 -9.54
C ILE A 98 -10.09 6.83 -9.48
N THR A 99 -10.12 7.42 -8.28
CA THR A 99 -10.30 8.88 -8.14
C THR A 99 -9.17 9.67 -8.78
N ALA A 100 -7.93 9.18 -8.72
CA ALA A 100 -6.77 9.83 -9.33
C ALA A 100 -6.76 9.73 -10.87
N GLU A 101 -7.52 8.79 -11.44
CA GLU A 101 -7.75 8.71 -12.89
C GLU A 101 -8.81 9.71 -13.34
N ILE A 102 -9.90 9.85 -12.59
CA ILE A 102 -11.02 10.75 -12.93
C ILE A 102 -10.63 12.22 -12.80
N LEU A 103 -9.81 12.58 -11.82
CA LEU A 103 -9.42 13.96 -11.53
C LEU A 103 -8.23 14.48 -12.37
N ARG A 104 -7.92 13.81 -13.48
CA ARG A 104 -6.94 14.30 -14.46
C ARG A 104 -7.45 15.50 -15.24
#